data_AF-Q4T3Z3-F1
#
_entry.id   AF-Q4T3Z3-F1
#
_cell.length_a   1.000
_cell.length_b   1.000
_cell.length_c   1.000
_cell.angle_alpha   90.00
_cell.angle_beta   90.00
_cell.angle_gamma   90.00
#
_symmetry.space_group_name_H-M   'P 1'
#
loop_
_entity.id
_entity.type
_entity.pdbx_description
1 polymer ?
#
loop_
_entity_poly.entity_id
_entity_poly.type
_entity_poly.pdbx_seq_one_letter_code
_entity_poly.pdbx_strand_id
1 'polypeptide(L)'
;KKWAIPVNITSPCDDFYKRIPNPAFQGSSLIFFCYWPFELDVFQKQAILRLEDHDSVFVAAHTSAGKTVVAEYAIALSQKHMTRTIYTSPIKALSNQKFRDFKNTFGDVGLLTGDVQISPESSCLIMTTEILRSMLYNGSEVIRDLEWVIFDEVHYINDAEVRNISVFAIYLIYCESFYCYIPVFLHSLVIPQRGVVWEEVLIMLPDHVSIILLSATVPNALEFSEWIG
;
A
#
# COMPACT_ATOMS: atom_id res chain seq x y z
N LYS A 1 11.59 6.76 20.61
CA LYS A 1 10.85 7.51 19.57
C LYS A 1 9.58 6.71 19.26
N LYS A 2 8.49 7.34 18.82
CA LYS A 2 7.32 6.61 18.27
C LYS A 2 7.43 6.65 16.76
N TRP A 3 7.42 5.49 16.12
CA TRP A 3 7.57 5.37 14.68
C TRP A 3 6.23 5.24 13.95
N ALA A 4 5.19 4.85 14.69
CA ALA A 4 3.81 4.88 14.21
C ALA A 4 2.95 5.91 14.96
N ILE A 5 2.13 6.65 14.22
CA ILE A 5 1.19 7.63 14.80
C ILE A 5 -0.23 7.28 14.39
N PRO A 6 -1.13 6.98 15.35
CA PRO A 6 -2.54 6.76 15.03
C PRO A 6 -3.19 8.06 14.56
N VAL A 7 -3.91 7.99 13.45
CA VAL A 7 -4.65 9.12 12.89
C VAL A 7 -6.05 9.14 13.49
N ASN A 8 -6.46 10.31 14.00
CA ASN A 8 -7.80 10.48 14.54
C ASN A 8 -8.84 10.55 13.40
N ILE A 9 -9.58 9.45 13.23
CA ILE A 9 -10.67 9.34 12.24
C ILE A 9 -12.04 9.84 12.74
N THR A 10 -12.15 10.24 14.01
CA THR A 10 -13.41 10.74 14.59
C THR A 10 -13.67 12.21 14.27
N SER A 11 -12.63 12.95 13.92
CA SER A 11 -12.74 14.37 13.57
C SER A 11 -13.01 14.51 12.07
N PRO A 12 -14.02 15.31 11.67
CA PRO A 12 -14.32 15.52 10.25
C PRO A 12 -13.15 16.20 9.53
N CYS A 13 -12.99 15.89 8.24
CA CYS A 13 -11.91 16.38 7.39
C CYS A 13 -12.46 17.35 6.33
N ASP A 14 -13.09 18.44 6.77
CA ASP A 14 -13.84 19.35 5.90
C ASP A 14 -12.94 20.26 5.04
N ASP A 15 -11.67 20.41 5.43
CA ASP A 15 -10.67 21.20 4.72
C ASP A 15 -9.85 20.39 3.70
N PHE A 16 -10.23 19.14 3.45
CA PHE A 16 -9.56 18.24 2.51
C PHE A 16 -9.30 18.90 1.14
N TYR A 17 -10.35 19.45 0.51
CA TYR A 17 -10.25 20.10 -0.80
C TYR A 17 -9.51 21.44 -0.78
N LYS A 18 -9.33 22.04 0.39
CA LYS A 18 -8.50 23.25 0.55
C LYS A 18 -7.02 22.89 0.64
N ARG A 19 -6.70 21.77 1.27
CA ARG A 19 -5.32 21.28 1.44
C ARG A 19 -4.76 20.65 0.16
N ILE A 20 -5.61 19.99 -0.64
CA ILE A 20 -5.23 19.39 -1.91
C ILE A 20 -5.93 20.12 -3.06
N PRO A 21 -5.37 21.25 -3.53
CA PRO A 21 -5.98 22.01 -4.62
C PRO A 21 -5.89 21.29 -5.98
N ASN A 22 -4.88 20.42 -6.18
CA ASN A 22 -4.62 19.70 -7.42
C ASN A 22 -4.43 18.19 -7.17
N PRO A 23 -5.52 17.46 -6.85
CA PRO A 23 -5.44 16.02 -6.56
C PRO A 23 -4.93 15.24 -7.77
N ALA A 24 -4.16 14.18 -7.53
CA ALA A 24 -3.49 13.41 -8.57
C ALA A 24 -4.43 12.52 -9.40
N PHE A 25 -5.45 11.92 -8.78
CA PHE A 25 -6.44 11.13 -9.51
C PHE A 25 -7.48 12.04 -10.18
N GLN A 26 -7.39 12.14 -11.51
CA GLN A 26 -8.35 12.85 -12.35
C GLN A 26 -8.81 11.90 -13.46
N GLY A 27 -10.02 11.35 -13.33
CA GLY A 27 -10.61 10.47 -14.33
C GLY A 27 -10.75 11.10 -15.73
N SER A 28 -11.09 10.27 -16.71
CA SER A 28 -11.22 10.66 -18.12
C SER A 28 -12.61 11.24 -18.43
N SER A 29 -12.83 12.51 -18.09
CA SER A 29 -13.84 13.31 -18.79
C SER A 29 -13.47 14.79 -18.82
N LEU A 30 -13.43 15.32 -20.05
CA LEU A 30 -13.31 16.73 -20.36
C LEU A 30 -14.55 17.45 -19.81
N ILE A 31 -14.44 18.05 -18.62
CA ILE A 31 -15.12 19.24 -18.08
C ILE A 31 -14.98 19.14 -16.54
N PHE A 32 -14.05 19.93 -15.98
CA PHE A 32 -13.92 20.33 -14.57
C PHE A 32 -13.98 19.22 -13.47
N PHE A 33 -12.80 18.90 -12.93
CA PHE A 33 -12.55 18.24 -11.62
C PHE A 33 -13.20 16.86 -11.42
N CYS A 34 -12.50 15.80 -11.82
CA CYS A 34 -12.91 14.41 -11.64
C CYS A 34 -12.71 13.94 -10.19
N TYR A 35 -13.82 13.73 -9.48
CA TYR A 35 -13.88 12.98 -8.23
C TYR A 35 -14.40 11.56 -8.50
N TRP A 36 -14.14 10.62 -7.60
CA TRP A 36 -14.99 9.43 -7.49
C TRP A 36 -16.47 9.88 -7.51
N PRO A 37 -17.40 9.11 -8.09
CA PRO A 37 -18.81 9.51 -8.18
C PRO A 37 -19.52 9.54 -6.82
N PHE A 38 -18.77 9.40 -5.73
CA PHE A 38 -19.21 9.35 -4.35
C PHE A 38 -18.27 10.20 -3.47
N GLU A 39 -18.77 10.63 -2.32
CA GLU A 39 -17.95 11.35 -1.35
C GLU A 39 -17.02 10.37 -0.61
N LEU A 40 -15.75 10.76 -0.46
CA LEU A 40 -14.78 9.97 0.28
C LEU A 40 -15.06 9.99 1.79
N ASP A 41 -14.90 8.83 2.42
CA ASP A 41 -14.97 8.68 3.87
C ASP A 41 -13.83 9.44 4.55
N VAL A 42 -14.03 9.81 5.82
CA VAL A 42 -13.04 10.55 6.62
C VAL A 42 -11.68 9.84 6.64
N PHE A 43 -11.68 8.51 6.77
CA PHE A 43 -10.45 7.72 6.80
C PHE A 43 -9.72 7.77 5.44
N GLN A 44 -10.45 7.75 4.32
CA GLN A 44 -9.86 7.85 2.97
C GLN A 44 -9.25 9.24 2.75
N LYS A 45 -9.98 10.30 3.12
CA LYS A 45 -9.49 11.69 3.07
C LYS A 45 -8.22 11.87 3.89
N GLN A 46 -8.20 11.35 5.11
CA GLN A 46 -7.03 11.41 5.99
C GLN A 46 -5.84 10.64 5.41
N ALA A 47 -6.05 9.42 4.90
CA ALA A 47 -4.97 8.65 4.27
C ALA A 47 -4.38 9.39 3.06
N ILE A 48 -5.23 9.95 2.19
CA ILE A 48 -4.81 10.70 1.00
C ILE A 48 -3.98 11.94 1.36
N LEU A 49 -4.37 12.69 2.41
CA LEU A 49 -3.58 13.82 2.87
C LEU A 49 -2.15 13.42 3.26
N ARG A 50 -2.00 12.25 3.88
CA ARG A 50 -0.68 11.73 4.26
C ARG A 50 0.13 11.24 3.06
N LEU A 51 -0.54 10.68 2.06
CA LEU A 51 0.11 10.32 0.80
C LEU A 51 0.65 11.55 0.05
N GLU A 52 -0.08 12.67 0.05
CA GLU A 52 0.39 13.95 -0.53
C GLU A 52 1.57 14.54 0.27
N ASP A 53 1.67 14.25 1.57
CA ASP A 53 2.84 14.58 2.39
C ASP A 53 4.00 13.55 2.22
N HIS A 54 3.85 12.57 1.33
CA HIS A 54 4.77 11.43 1.10
C HIS A 54 5.00 10.50 2.31
N ASP A 55 4.10 10.54 3.31
CA ASP A 55 4.15 9.63 4.46
C ASP A 55 3.68 8.21 4.08
N SER A 56 4.27 7.20 4.71
CA SER A 56 3.78 5.82 4.62
C SER A 56 2.53 5.64 5.48
N VAL A 57 1.56 4.85 5.00
CA VAL A 57 0.25 4.70 5.66
C VAL A 57 -0.13 3.23 5.83
N PHE A 58 -0.71 2.91 6.98
CA PHE A 58 -1.39 1.65 7.23
C PHE A 58 -2.88 1.86 7.45
N VAL A 59 -3.71 1.23 6.62
CA VAL A 59 -5.17 1.33 6.67
C VAL A 59 -5.74 -0.02 7.06
N ALA A 60 -6.25 -0.12 8.30
CA ALA A 60 -6.97 -1.27 8.82
C ALA A 60 -8.48 -0.98 8.86
N ALA A 61 -9.23 -1.53 7.91
CA ALA A 61 -10.66 -1.30 7.75
C ALA A 61 -11.36 -2.56 7.24
N HIS A 62 -12.67 -2.70 7.46
CA HIS A 62 -13.41 -3.89 7.03
C HIS A 62 -13.30 -4.14 5.51
N THR A 63 -13.42 -5.41 5.10
CA THR A 63 -13.64 -5.74 3.68
C THR A 63 -14.89 -4.99 3.21
N SER A 64 -14.90 -4.51 1.96
CA SER A 64 -15.91 -3.59 1.40
C SER A 64 -15.90 -2.12 1.85
N ALA A 65 -15.05 -1.71 2.80
CA ALA A 65 -14.96 -0.30 3.23
C ALA A 65 -14.33 0.66 2.18
N GLY A 66 -13.98 0.20 0.98
CA GLY A 66 -13.36 1.06 -0.04
C GLY A 66 -11.89 1.41 0.22
N LYS A 67 -11.13 0.53 0.90
CA LYS A 67 -9.66 0.70 1.10
C LYS A 67 -8.90 0.93 -0.21
N THR A 68 -9.39 0.34 -1.32
CA THR A 68 -8.80 0.45 -2.66
C THR A 68 -8.66 1.90 -3.12
N VAL A 69 -9.48 2.83 -2.64
CA VAL A 69 -9.38 4.27 -2.96
C VAL A 69 -7.99 4.82 -2.62
N VAL A 70 -7.40 4.38 -1.50
CA VAL A 70 -6.06 4.81 -1.08
C VAL A 70 -4.99 4.28 -2.04
N ALA A 71 -5.13 3.04 -2.51
CA ALA A 71 -4.25 2.46 -3.52
C ALA A 71 -4.40 3.17 -4.88
N GLU A 72 -5.63 3.41 -5.32
CA GLU A 72 -5.93 4.11 -6.58
C GLU A 72 -5.34 5.51 -6.58
N TYR A 73 -5.44 6.22 -5.45
CA TYR A 73 -4.84 7.54 -5.31
C TYR A 73 -3.32 7.51 -5.42
N ALA A 74 -2.66 6.55 -4.78
CA ALA A 74 -1.20 6.41 -4.85
C ALA A 74 -0.70 6.07 -6.27
N ILE A 75 -1.44 5.22 -7.00
CA ILE A 75 -1.17 4.93 -8.42
C ILE A 75 -1.31 6.20 -9.27
N ALA A 76 -2.30 7.03 -8.99
CA ALA A 76 -2.46 8.29 -9.69
C ALA A 76 -1.36 9.30 -9.36
N LEU A 77 -0.92 9.32 -8.10
CA LEU A 77 0.14 10.19 -7.61
C LEU A 77 1.47 9.85 -8.29
N SER A 78 1.82 8.56 -8.41
CA SER A 78 3.02 8.14 -9.13
C SER A 78 2.96 8.48 -10.63
N GLN A 79 1.80 8.30 -11.26
CA GLN A 79 1.61 8.71 -12.66
C GLN A 79 1.84 10.22 -12.85
N LYS A 80 1.37 11.05 -11.92
CA LYS A 80 1.61 12.50 -11.91
C LYS A 80 3.09 12.83 -11.67
N HIS A 81 3.78 12.06 -10.84
CA HIS A 81 5.21 12.23 -10.54
C HIS A 81 6.14 11.60 -11.60
N MET A 82 5.58 10.89 -12.59
CA MET A 82 6.32 10.10 -13.58
C MET A 82 7.22 9.03 -12.92
N THR A 83 6.75 8.46 -11.82
CA THR A 83 7.38 7.38 -11.08
C THR A 83 6.57 6.08 -11.22
N ARG A 84 7.05 5.00 -10.61
CA ARG A 84 6.40 3.69 -10.63
C ARG A 84 5.73 3.35 -9.31
N THR A 85 4.68 2.54 -9.39
CA THR A 85 4.00 1.92 -8.24
C THR A 85 3.92 0.41 -8.43
N ILE A 86 4.21 -0.33 -7.36
CA ILE A 86 3.99 -1.78 -7.32
C ILE A 86 2.80 -2.08 -6.43
N TYR A 87 1.83 -2.83 -6.96
CA TYR A 87 0.72 -3.37 -6.20
C TYR A 87 0.93 -4.87 -5.98
N THR A 88 1.09 -5.26 -4.72
CA THR A 88 1.23 -6.66 -4.35
C THR A 88 -0.11 -7.24 -3.90
N SER A 89 -0.38 -8.47 -4.31
CA SER A 89 -1.55 -9.25 -3.91
C SER A 89 -1.12 -10.65 -3.44
N PRO A 90 -1.78 -11.21 -2.41
CA PRO A 90 -1.39 -12.48 -1.80
C PRO A 90 -1.65 -13.71 -2.70
N ILE A 91 -2.48 -13.58 -3.73
CA ILE A 91 -2.93 -14.71 -4.58
C ILE A 91 -2.98 -14.28 -6.05
N LYS A 92 -2.44 -15.12 -6.94
CA LYS A 92 -2.43 -14.90 -8.40
C LYS A 92 -3.82 -14.58 -8.99
N ALA A 93 -4.86 -15.26 -8.51
CA ALA A 93 -6.23 -15.04 -8.96
C ALA A 93 -6.71 -13.61 -8.70
N LEU A 94 -6.39 -13.06 -7.51
CA LEU A 94 -6.72 -11.68 -7.14
C LEU A 94 -5.89 -10.68 -7.96
N SER A 95 -4.61 -10.98 -8.23
CA SER A 95 -3.76 -10.15 -9.09
C SER A 95 -4.35 -10.00 -10.49
N ASN A 96 -4.88 -11.08 -11.09
CA ASN A 96 -5.54 -11.04 -12.40
C ASN A 96 -6.84 -10.22 -12.40
N GLN A 97 -7.59 -10.24 -11.30
CA GLN A 97 -8.78 -9.41 -11.14
C GLN A 97 -8.40 -7.94 -11.08
N LYS A 98 -7.48 -7.58 -10.16
CA LYS A 98 -6.98 -6.22 -9.99
C LYS A 98 -6.36 -5.67 -11.26
N PHE A 99 -5.67 -6.50 -12.04
CA PHE A 99 -5.14 -6.11 -13.34
C PHE A 99 -6.22 -5.63 -14.28
N ARG A 100 -7.34 -6.34 -14.40
CA ARG A 100 -8.45 -5.90 -15.26
C ARG A 100 -9.06 -4.59 -14.76
N ASP A 101 -9.28 -4.48 -13.45
CA ASP A 101 -9.90 -3.30 -12.83
C ASP A 101 -9.03 -2.06 -13.01
N PHE A 102 -7.73 -2.16 -12.72
CA PHE A 102 -6.79 -1.06 -12.87
C PHE A 102 -6.48 -0.77 -14.34
N LYS A 103 -6.43 -1.77 -15.23
CA LYS A 103 -6.24 -1.52 -16.66
C LYS A 103 -7.39 -0.70 -17.24
N ASN A 104 -8.62 -0.95 -16.81
CA ASN A 104 -9.78 -0.17 -17.21
C ASN A 104 -9.75 1.26 -16.66
N THR A 105 -9.19 1.45 -15.47
CA THR A 105 -9.19 2.73 -14.76
C THR A 105 -8.03 3.64 -15.18
N PHE A 106 -6.81 3.10 -15.24
CA PHE A 106 -5.56 3.85 -15.44
C PHE A 106 -4.93 3.65 -16.81
N GLY A 107 -5.28 2.59 -17.54
CA GLY A 107 -4.70 2.25 -18.83
C GLY A 107 -3.27 1.70 -18.76
N ASP A 108 -2.32 2.43 -18.17
CA ASP A 108 -0.91 2.02 -18.07
C ASP A 108 -0.64 1.11 -16.86
N VAL A 109 -1.07 -0.15 -16.98
CA VAL A 109 -0.92 -1.18 -15.97
C VAL A 109 -0.31 -2.44 -16.56
N GLY A 110 0.65 -3.01 -15.84
CA GLY A 110 1.32 -4.27 -16.09
C GLY A 110 1.02 -5.34 -15.04
N LEU A 111 1.28 -6.60 -15.39
CA LEU A 111 1.10 -7.76 -14.52
C LEU A 111 2.34 -8.64 -14.58
N LEU A 112 2.97 -8.89 -13.44
CA LEU A 112 4.09 -9.80 -13.30
C LEU A 112 3.72 -10.91 -12.33
N THR A 113 3.60 -12.12 -12.85
CA THR A 113 3.41 -13.34 -12.08
C THR A 113 4.49 -14.35 -12.46
N GLY A 114 4.64 -15.43 -11.70
CA GLY A 114 5.64 -16.45 -12.02
C GLY A 114 5.48 -17.10 -13.41
N ASP A 115 4.28 -17.04 -13.99
CA ASP A 115 3.98 -17.70 -15.27
C ASP A 115 3.78 -16.70 -16.42
N VAL A 116 3.40 -15.45 -16.12
CA VAL A 116 3.02 -14.45 -17.12
C VAL A 116 3.58 -13.09 -16.77
N GLN A 117 4.17 -12.42 -17.76
CA GLN A 117 4.59 -11.02 -17.70
C GLN A 117 3.87 -10.23 -18.80
N ILE A 118 3.14 -9.19 -18.42
CA ILE A 118 2.37 -8.32 -19.30
C ILE A 118 2.78 -6.89 -19.02
N SER A 119 3.22 -6.16 -20.05
CA SER A 119 3.59 -4.73 -19.97
C SER A 119 4.50 -4.40 -18.76
N PRO A 120 5.70 -4.99 -18.65
CA PRO A 120 6.61 -4.75 -17.51
C PRO A 120 7.14 -3.31 -17.43
N GLU A 121 7.00 -2.55 -18.52
CA GLU A 121 7.39 -1.13 -18.57
C GLU A 121 6.30 -0.16 -18.08
N SER A 122 5.13 -0.67 -17.70
CA SER A 122 4.04 0.16 -17.20
C SER A 122 4.38 0.86 -15.88
N SER A 123 3.80 2.04 -15.68
CA SER A 123 3.98 2.83 -14.45
C SER A 123 3.42 2.11 -13.22
N CYS A 124 2.31 1.37 -13.37
CA CYS A 124 1.73 0.54 -12.31
C CYS A 124 1.94 -0.94 -12.61
N LEU A 125 2.65 -1.65 -11.73
CA LEU A 125 2.89 -3.08 -11.86
C LEU A 125 2.17 -3.86 -10.78
N ILE A 126 1.34 -4.81 -11.18
CA ILE A 126 0.68 -5.74 -10.25
C ILE A 126 1.49 -7.03 -10.20
N MET A 127 1.82 -7.49 -9.00
CA MET A 127 2.57 -8.74 -8.83
C MET A 127 2.22 -9.46 -7.53
N THR A 128 2.80 -10.64 -7.30
CA THR A 128 2.78 -11.29 -5.97
C THR A 128 4.01 -10.88 -5.17
N THR A 129 3.95 -11.01 -3.85
CA THR A 129 5.06 -10.63 -2.96
C THR A 129 6.34 -11.42 -3.26
N GLU A 130 6.24 -12.67 -3.71
CA GLU A 130 7.39 -13.48 -4.08
C GLU A 130 8.12 -12.95 -5.33
N ILE A 131 7.38 -12.37 -6.29
CA ILE A 131 7.97 -11.75 -7.47
C ILE A 131 8.67 -10.45 -7.08
N LEU A 132 8.04 -9.62 -6.25
CA LEU A 132 8.68 -8.40 -5.72
C LEU A 132 9.98 -8.75 -4.98
N ARG A 133 9.95 -9.76 -4.12
CA ARG A 133 11.14 -10.26 -3.43
C ARG A 133 12.25 -10.65 -4.39
N SER A 134 11.91 -11.39 -5.45
CA SER A 134 12.88 -11.77 -6.48
C SER A 134 13.48 -10.55 -7.20
N MET A 135 12.66 -9.53 -7.48
CA MET A 135 13.14 -8.28 -8.10
C MET A 135 14.10 -7.51 -7.19
N LEU A 136 13.85 -7.51 -5.87
CA LEU A 136 14.72 -6.89 -4.88
C LEU A 136 16.05 -7.64 -4.77
N TYR A 137 16.05 -8.97 -4.66
CA TYR A 137 17.29 -9.77 -4.60
C TYR A 137 18.15 -9.63 -5.86
N ASN A 138 17.52 -9.53 -7.02
CA ASN A 138 18.23 -9.42 -8.30
C ASN A 138 18.63 -7.97 -8.65
N GLY A 139 18.25 -6.99 -7.83
CA GLY A 139 18.57 -5.58 -8.07
C GLY A 139 17.94 -5.03 -9.37
N SER A 140 16.67 -5.35 -9.63
CA SER A 140 15.96 -4.92 -10.84
C SER A 140 15.96 -3.39 -10.99
N GLU A 141 16.20 -2.89 -12.21
CA GLU A 141 16.19 -1.45 -12.51
C GLU A 141 14.84 -0.77 -12.18
N VAL A 142 13.74 -1.54 -12.23
CA VAL A 142 12.39 -1.08 -11.87
C VAL A 142 12.30 -0.50 -10.46
N ILE A 143 13.15 -0.97 -9.53
CA ILE A 143 13.17 -0.51 -8.13
C ILE A 143 13.71 0.92 -7.99
N ARG A 144 14.50 1.40 -8.97
CA ARG A 144 15.10 2.75 -8.91
C ARG A 144 14.06 3.85 -9.06
N ASP A 145 13.07 3.65 -9.92
CA ASP A 145 12.02 4.62 -10.21
C ASP A 145 10.76 4.37 -9.38
N LEU A 146 10.83 3.45 -8.42
CA LEU A 146 9.71 3.05 -7.57
C LEU A 146 9.47 4.08 -6.47
N GLU A 147 8.27 4.64 -6.42
CA GLU A 147 7.86 5.59 -5.37
C GLU A 147 7.00 4.90 -4.31
N TRP A 148 6.07 4.04 -4.74
CA TRP A 148 5.10 3.42 -3.83
C TRP A 148 5.06 1.90 -3.97
N VAL A 149 5.06 1.20 -2.83
CA VAL A 149 4.69 -0.22 -2.75
C VAL A 149 3.42 -0.38 -1.95
N ILE A 150 2.39 -0.89 -2.62
CA ILE A 150 1.09 -1.18 -2.04
C ILE A 150 1.04 -2.66 -1.70
N PHE A 151 0.66 -2.92 -0.46
CA PHE A 151 0.53 -4.22 0.13
C PHE A 151 -0.92 -4.49 0.47
N ASP A 152 -1.58 -5.31 -0.34
CA ASP A 152 -2.99 -5.64 -0.14
C ASP A 152 -3.15 -6.89 0.73
N GLU A 153 -4.23 -6.89 1.52
CA GLU A 153 -4.63 -7.97 2.42
C GLU A 153 -3.53 -8.45 3.40
N VAL A 154 -2.85 -7.50 4.05
CA VAL A 154 -1.75 -7.76 5.02
C VAL A 154 -2.16 -8.69 6.17
N HIS A 155 -3.45 -8.75 6.52
CA HIS A 155 -3.98 -9.64 7.55
C HIS A 155 -3.71 -11.14 7.29
N TYR A 156 -3.43 -11.56 6.05
CA TYR A 156 -3.01 -12.94 5.73
C TYR A 156 -1.66 -13.35 6.34
N ILE A 157 -0.87 -12.40 6.85
CA ILE A 157 0.44 -12.70 7.48
C ILE A 157 0.24 -13.40 8.83
N ASN A 158 -0.83 -13.08 9.55
CA ASN A 158 -1.05 -13.53 10.92
C ASN A 158 -2.08 -14.68 11.02
N ASP A 159 -2.02 -15.65 10.10
CA ASP A 159 -3.00 -16.75 9.98
C ASP A 159 -2.92 -17.80 11.12
N ALA A 160 -2.60 -17.33 12.33
CA ALA A 160 -2.90 -17.97 13.60
C ALA A 160 -4.05 -17.20 14.29
N GLU A 161 -5.29 -17.61 13.98
CA GLU A 161 -6.55 -17.19 14.63
C GLU A 161 -6.83 -15.67 14.71
N VAL A 162 -7.45 -15.12 13.66
CA VAL A 162 -8.09 -13.80 13.70
C VAL A 162 -9.27 -13.81 14.68
N ARG A 163 -9.07 -13.32 15.91
CA ARG A 163 -10.18 -12.97 16.81
C ARG A 163 -10.77 -11.62 16.41
N ASN A 164 -12.08 -11.65 16.11
CA ASN A 164 -12.91 -10.51 15.73
C ASN A 164 -12.81 -9.35 16.74
N ILE A 165 -12.20 -8.24 16.31
CA ILE A 165 -12.36 -6.92 16.95
C ILE A 165 -12.67 -5.90 15.84
N SER A 166 -13.83 -5.25 15.95
CA SER A 166 -14.32 -4.22 15.03
C SER A 166 -13.73 -2.86 15.42
N VAL A 167 -12.56 -2.50 14.89
CA VAL A 167 -11.99 -1.16 15.05
C VAL A 167 -11.38 -0.72 13.71
N PHE A 168 -11.87 0.39 13.15
CA PHE A 168 -11.23 1.08 12.03
C PHE A 168 -10.04 1.88 12.55
N ALA A 169 -8.86 1.72 11.97
CA ALA A 169 -7.66 2.44 12.38
C ALA A 169 -6.76 2.78 11.18
N ILE A 170 -6.17 3.98 11.21
CA ILE A 170 -5.12 4.40 10.29
C ILE A 170 -3.88 4.76 11.10
N TYR A 171 -2.72 4.30 10.65
CA TYR A 171 -1.43 4.64 11.25
C TYR A 171 -0.53 5.27 10.20
N LEU A 172 0.12 6.37 10.58
CA LEU A 172 1.31 6.84 9.88
C LEU A 172 2.51 6.02 10.28
N ILE A 173 3.41 5.75 9.34
CA ILE A 173 4.67 5.02 9.57
C ILE A 173 5.83 5.91 9.11
N TYR A 174 6.76 6.20 10.02
CA TYR A 174 8.01 6.91 9.73
C TYR A 174 9.17 5.92 9.74
N CYS A 175 9.89 5.78 8.63
CA CYS A 175 11.02 4.86 8.50
C CYS A 175 12.36 5.62 8.60
N GLU A 176 13.20 5.33 9.61
CA GLU A 176 14.63 5.71 9.61
C GLU A 176 15.46 4.42 9.38
N SER A 177 15.99 4.25 8.17
CA SER A 177 16.99 3.25 7.70
C SER A 177 17.13 1.93 8.51
N PHE A 178 16.72 0.81 7.92
CA PHE A 178 16.59 -0.56 8.49
C PHE A 178 17.84 -1.27 9.06
N TYR A 179 18.97 -0.59 9.30
CA TYR A 179 20.27 -1.27 9.42
C TYR A 179 20.67 -1.86 10.78
N CYS A 180 19.88 -1.86 11.86
CA CYS A 180 20.45 -2.18 13.19
C CYS A 180 19.81 -3.27 14.08
N TYR A 181 18.66 -3.87 13.78
CA TYR A 181 17.96 -4.74 14.78
C TYR A 181 17.65 -6.20 14.37
N ILE A 182 18.19 -6.68 13.25
CA ILE A 182 17.70 -7.90 12.61
C ILE A 182 18.06 -9.26 13.28
N PRO A 183 19.13 -9.47 14.09
CA PRO A 183 19.44 -10.85 14.51
C PRO A 183 18.57 -11.41 15.65
N VAL A 184 17.86 -10.57 16.42
CA VAL A 184 17.32 -10.99 17.73
C VAL A 184 15.86 -11.42 17.69
N PHE A 185 15.06 -10.95 16.71
CA PHE A 185 13.63 -11.27 16.65
C PHE A 185 13.27 -12.50 15.80
N LEU A 186 14.23 -13.02 15.02
CA LEU A 186 14.03 -14.14 14.10
C LEU A 186 13.71 -15.49 14.79
N HIS A 187 13.90 -15.60 16.11
CA HIS A 187 13.76 -16.87 16.84
C HIS A 187 12.44 -17.02 17.62
N SER A 188 11.59 -15.99 17.70
CA SER A 188 10.42 -16.00 18.62
C SER A 188 9.05 -16.01 17.94
N LEU A 189 8.96 -15.81 16.62
CA LEU A 189 7.72 -15.94 15.88
C LEU A 189 7.79 -17.18 15.00
N VAL A 190 6.97 -18.19 15.30
CA VAL A 190 6.69 -19.31 14.40
C VAL A 190 5.85 -18.76 13.26
N ILE A 191 6.50 -18.20 12.26
CA ILE A 191 5.84 -17.60 11.11
C ILE A 191 5.57 -18.72 10.08
N PRO A 192 4.33 -18.95 9.63
CA PRO A 192 4.09 -19.84 8.49
C PRO A 192 4.88 -19.35 7.27
N GLN A 193 5.37 -20.25 6.41
CA GLN A 193 6.34 -19.91 5.34
C GLN A 193 5.99 -18.71 4.42
N ARG A 194 4.73 -18.24 4.41
CA ARG A 194 4.32 -17.03 3.69
C ARG A 194 4.66 -15.71 4.40
N GLY A 195 4.71 -15.67 5.73
CA GLY A 195 5.01 -14.43 6.45
C GLY A 195 6.49 -14.00 6.32
N VAL A 196 7.41 -14.97 6.18
CA VAL A 196 8.84 -14.70 5.97
C VAL A 196 9.12 -13.86 4.72
N VAL A 197 8.35 -14.08 3.65
CA VAL A 197 8.53 -13.38 2.36
C VAL A 197 8.23 -11.88 2.51
N TRP A 198 7.22 -11.54 3.31
CA TRP A 198 6.78 -10.16 3.49
C TRP A 198 7.76 -9.34 4.32
N GLU A 199 8.26 -9.92 5.41
CA GLU A 199 9.28 -9.29 6.25
C GLU A 199 10.57 -9.05 5.45
N GLU A 200 11.02 -10.05 4.69
CA GLU A 200 12.19 -9.92 3.81
C GLU A 200 12.02 -8.79 2.79
N VAL A 201 10.84 -8.67 2.16
CA VAL A 201 10.57 -7.59 1.20
C VAL A 201 10.63 -6.24 1.91
N LEU A 202 9.93 -6.06 3.02
CA LEU A 202 9.90 -4.79 3.75
C LEU A 202 11.31 -4.34 4.16
N ILE A 203 12.14 -5.26 4.67
CA ILE A 203 13.52 -4.98 5.08
C ILE A 203 14.42 -4.62 3.88
N MET A 204 14.17 -5.21 2.71
CA MET A 204 14.96 -4.98 1.50
C MET A 204 14.50 -3.76 0.69
N LEU A 205 13.37 -3.14 1.01
CA LEU A 205 12.91 -1.96 0.30
C LEU A 205 13.90 -0.81 0.52
N PRO A 206 14.29 -0.09 -0.56
CA PRO A 206 15.13 1.08 -0.43
C PRO A 206 14.46 2.20 0.39
N ASP A 207 15.27 3.01 1.08
CA ASP A 207 14.81 4.13 1.92
C ASP A 207 13.98 5.20 1.15
N HIS A 208 14.08 5.27 -0.19
CA HIS A 208 13.30 6.21 -1.00
C HIS A 208 11.89 5.73 -1.35
N VAL A 209 11.56 4.46 -1.04
CA VAL A 209 10.27 3.84 -1.38
C VAL A 209 9.31 3.98 -0.20
N SER A 210 8.17 4.64 -0.43
CA SER A 210 7.11 4.74 0.56
C SER A 210 6.14 3.55 0.48
N ILE A 211 5.54 3.20 1.62
CA ILE A 211 4.79 1.98 1.79
C ILE A 211 3.31 2.28 2.12
N ILE A 212 2.42 1.52 1.47
CA ILE A 212 0.98 1.58 1.73
C ILE A 212 0.50 0.18 2.10
N LEU A 213 0.08 0.01 3.34
CA LEU A 213 -0.40 -1.26 3.87
C LEU A 213 -1.93 -1.22 3.94
N LEU A 214 -2.61 -2.17 3.31
CA LEU A 214 -4.06 -2.30 3.33
C LEU A 214 -4.46 -3.62 3.98
N SER A 215 -5.28 -3.55 5.04
CA SER A 215 -5.65 -4.74 5.81
C SER A 215 -7.11 -4.72 6.21
N ALA A 216 -7.68 -5.92 6.42
CA ALA A 216 -8.84 -6.07 7.28
C ALA A 216 -8.54 -5.55 8.69
N THR A 217 -9.57 -5.30 9.49
CA THR A 217 -9.43 -4.89 10.88
C THR A 217 -8.65 -5.93 11.68
N VAL A 218 -7.49 -5.55 12.23
CA VAL A 218 -6.65 -6.40 13.07
C VAL A 218 -6.45 -5.73 14.44
N PRO A 219 -6.43 -6.50 15.54
CA PRO A 219 -6.39 -5.94 16.90
C PRO A 219 -5.02 -5.35 17.27
N ASN A 220 -3.95 -5.82 16.64
CA ASN A 220 -2.55 -5.44 16.90
C ASN A 220 -2.00 -4.46 15.86
N ALA A 221 -2.86 -3.66 15.23
CA ALA A 221 -2.47 -2.78 14.13
C ALA A 221 -1.39 -1.74 14.53
N LEU A 222 -1.44 -1.22 15.76
CA LEU A 222 -0.44 -0.27 16.25
C LEU A 222 0.93 -0.94 16.43
N GLU A 223 0.98 -2.10 17.09
CA GLU A 223 2.21 -2.86 17.33
C GLU A 223 2.88 -3.24 16.00
N PHE A 224 2.08 -3.68 15.03
CA PHE A 224 2.56 -3.98 13.69
C PHE A 224 3.12 -2.72 13.00
N SER A 225 2.46 -1.57 13.13
CA SER A 225 2.94 -0.32 12.55
C SER A 225 4.23 0.18 13.21
N GLU A 226 4.34 0.03 14.53
CA GLU A 226 5.54 0.39 15.31
C GLU A 226 6.73 -0.52 15.00
N TRP A 227 6.51 -1.75 14.54
CA TRP A 227 7.57 -2.65 14.09
C TRP A 227 8.09 -2.28 12.69
N ILE A 228 7.23 -1.73 11.82
CA ILE A 228 7.61 -1.36 10.44
C ILE A 228 8.36 -0.03 10.38
N GLY A 229 7.95 0.96 11.18
CA GLY A 229 8.61 2.27 11.22
C GLY A 229 9.89 2.27 12.04
#